data_AF-A0A2A8C036-F1
#
_entry.id   AF-A0A2A8C036-F1
#
_cell.length_a   1.000
_cell.length_b   1.000
_cell.length_c   1.000
_cell.angle_alpha   90.00
_cell.angle_beta   90.00
_cell.angle_gamma   90.00
#
_symmetry.space_group_name_H-M   'P 1'
#
loop_
_entity.id
_entity.type
_entity.pdbx_description
1 polymer ?
#
loop_
_entity_poly.entity_id
_entity_poly.type
_entity_poly.pdbx_seq_one_letter_code
_entity_poly.pdbx_strand_id
1 'polypeptide(L)'
;MVYENPYEIVEKRKKLNLDIYTKEGSGRSNLDKTDEDWKKVLQNIRNWENSEDKEANEFAKYLLYTGKIRRVHLDLEEVNYNNHYVSWTSAEKLEDLYWFDSSCAHTIIAAEATKDNPGISVKGFIKAMRLDIKNFELNSPAIRAEQEVIFPLQEKSLLSIEKIKIK
;
A
#
# COMPACT_ATOMS: atom_id res chain seq x y z
N MET A 1 1.35 31.40 -6.46
CA MET A 1 0.71 30.11 -6.11
C MET A 1 -0.42 29.90 -7.10
N VAL A 2 -0.24 29.00 -8.07
CA VAL A 2 -1.32 28.61 -8.98
C VAL A 2 -2.15 27.59 -8.21
N TYR A 3 -3.34 27.97 -7.80
CA TYR A 3 -4.32 27.02 -7.26
C TYR A 3 -4.87 26.24 -8.46
N GLU A 4 -4.40 25.01 -8.63
CA GLU A 4 -5.03 24.09 -9.56
C GLU A 4 -6.44 23.76 -9.11
N ASN A 5 -7.32 23.62 -10.10
CA ASN A 5 -8.74 23.42 -9.90
C ASN A 5 -8.98 22.09 -9.15
N PRO A 6 -9.53 22.10 -7.92
CA PRO A 6 -9.75 20.88 -7.14
C PRO A 6 -10.63 19.84 -7.84
N TYR A 7 -11.40 20.24 -8.86
CA TYR A 7 -12.23 19.35 -9.66
C TYR A 7 -11.44 18.39 -10.56
N GLU A 8 -10.32 18.81 -11.16
CA GLU A 8 -9.50 17.92 -12.01
C GLU A 8 -8.82 16.81 -11.19
N ILE A 9 -8.42 17.14 -9.97
CA ILE A 9 -7.83 16.20 -9.02
C ILE A 9 -8.87 15.15 -8.59
N VAL A 10 -10.12 15.57 -8.36
CA VAL A 10 -11.23 14.67 -7.99
C VAL A 10 -11.62 13.75 -9.15
N GLU A 11 -11.68 14.26 -10.38
CA GLU A 11 -11.96 13.46 -11.58
C GLU A 11 -10.86 12.43 -11.86
N LYS A 12 -9.58 12.81 -11.70
CA LYS A 12 -8.44 11.88 -11.81
C LYS A 12 -8.49 10.81 -10.71
N ARG A 13 -8.81 11.18 -9.46
CA ARG A 13 -8.97 10.20 -8.35
C ARG A 13 -10.10 9.20 -8.60
N LYS A 14 -11.23 9.66 -9.15
CA LYS A 14 -12.35 8.81 -9.57
C LYS A 14 -11.97 7.88 -10.71
N LYS A 15 -11.23 8.36 -11.72
CA LYS A 15 -10.68 7.52 -12.81
C LYS A 15 -9.76 6.40 -12.31
N LEU A 16 -9.02 6.66 -11.23
CA LEU A 16 -8.11 5.70 -10.60
C LEU A 16 -8.81 4.81 -9.55
N ASN A 17 -10.11 4.99 -9.31
CA ASN A 17 -10.91 4.30 -8.29
C ASN A 17 -10.32 4.41 -6.86
N LEU A 18 -9.71 5.56 -6.54
CA LEU A 18 -8.99 5.80 -5.28
C LEU A 18 -9.89 6.22 -4.11
N ASP A 19 -11.21 6.29 -4.32
CA ASP A 19 -12.18 6.61 -3.28
C ASP A 19 -12.12 5.58 -2.12
N ILE A 20 -11.50 4.41 -2.32
CA ILE A 20 -11.16 3.42 -1.29
C ILE A 20 -10.34 3.98 -0.11
N TYR A 21 -9.53 5.02 -0.33
CA TYR A 21 -8.74 5.67 0.73
C TYR A 21 -9.49 6.78 1.47
N THR A 22 -10.69 7.15 1.01
CA THR A 22 -11.46 8.23 1.65
C THR A 22 -12.35 7.68 2.75
N LYS A 23 -12.74 8.54 3.71
CA LYS A 23 -13.74 8.19 4.75
C LYS A 23 -15.10 7.78 4.17
N GLU A 24 -15.37 8.13 2.90
CA GLU A 24 -16.57 7.76 2.16
C GLU A 24 -16.42 6.45 1.36
N GLY A 25 -15.20 5.89 1.30
CA GLY A 25 -14.95 4.57 0.72
C GLY A 25 -15.53 3.44 1.57
N SER A 26 -15.63 2.23 0.99
CA SER A 26 -16.12 1.01 1.67
C SER A 26 -15.26 0.56 2.87
N GLY A 27 -14.16 1.26 3.13
CA GLY A 27 -12.88 0.77 3.67
C GLY A 27 -12.86 0.20 5.09
N ARG A 28 -14.00 0.05 5.77
CA ARG A 28 -14.12 -0.73 7.03
C ARG A 28 -15.45 -1.44 7.25
N SER A 29 -16.49 -1.17 6.46
CA SER A 29 -17.81 -1.77 6.67
C SER A 29 -18.06 -3.00 5.79
N ASN A 30 -17.30 -3.18 4.71
CA ASN A 30 -17.40 -4.36 3.84
C ASN A 30 -16.02 -4.71 3.24
N LEU A 31 -15.32 -5.64 3.89
CA LEU A 31 -13.97 -6.07 3.48
C LEU A 31 -13.95 -6.73 2.10
N ASP A 32 -14.98 -7.51 1.75
CA ASP A 32 -15.07 -8.14 0.42
C ASP A 32 -15.14 -7.09 -0.69
N LYS A 33 -15.90 -6.01 -0.46
CA LYS A 33 -15.99 -4.89 -1.39
C LYS A 33 -14.63 -4.18 -1.54
N THR A 34 -13.95 -3.93 -0.42
CA THR A 34 -12.63 -3.31 -0.42
C THR A 34 -11.61 -4.17 -1.21
N ASP A 35 -11.66 -5.49 -1.07
CA ASP A 35 -10.81 -6.40 -1.83
C ASP A 35 -11.12 -6.41 -3.34
N GLU A 36 -12.40 -6.38 -3.72
CA GLU A 36 -12.79 -6.24 -5.13
C GLU A 36 -12.22 -4.95 -5.73
N ASP A 37 -12.30 -3.85 -4.99
CA ASP A 37 -11.78 -2.56 -5.44
C ASP A 37 -10.25 -2.59 -5.57
N TRP A 38 -9.54 -3.23 -4.63
CA TRP A 38 -8.09 -3.42 -4.72
C TRP A 38 -7.67 -4.26 -5.93
N LYS A 39 -8.39 -5.36 -6.21
CA LYS A 39 -8.15 -6.17 -7.41
C LYS A 39 -8.37 -5.36 -8.68
N LYS A 40 -9.41 -4.52 -8.74
CA LYS A 40 -9.65 -3.61 -9.87
C LYS A 40 -8.54 -2.58 -10.02
N VAL A 41 -8.04 -2.00 -8.93
CA VAL A 41 -6.90 -1.08 -8.97
C VAL A 41 -5.68 -1.79 -9.57
N LEU A 42 -5.32 -2.99 -9.11
CA LEU A 42 -4.21 -3.75 -9.70
C LEU A 42 -4.41 -4.03 -11.19
N GLN A 43 -5.63 -4.40 -11.61
CA GLN A 43 -5.94 -4.63 -13.01
C GLN A 43 -5.79 -3.35 -13.85
N ASN A 44 -6.25 -2.21 -13.34
CA ASN A 44 -6.10 -0.93 -14.01
C ASN A 44 -4.62 -0.54 -14.18
N ILE A 45 -3.81 -0.75 -13.14
CA ILE A 45 -2.37 -0.49 -13.21
C ILE A 45 -1.71 -1.35 -14.30
N ARG A 46 -2.05 -2.64 -14.37
CA ARG A 46 -1.57 -3.54 -15.43
C ARG A 46 -2.01 -3.10 -16.82
N ASN A 47 -3.24 -2.60 -16.96
CA ASN A 47 -3.72 -2.07 -18.24
C ASN A 47 -2.92 -0.82 -18.65
N TRP A 48 -2.63 0.09 -17.72
CA TRP A 48 -1.81 1.27 -17.99
C TRP A 48 -0.37 0.91 -18.32
N GLU A 49 0.22 -0.05 -17.62
CA GLU A 49 1.58 -0.56 -17.92
C GLU A 49 1.69 -1.12 -19.35
N ASN A 50 0.60 -1.62 -19.93
CA ASN A 50 0.55 -2.12 -21.31
C ASN A 50 -0.08 -1.13 -22.30
N SER A 51 -0.37 0.10 -21.88
CA SER A 51 -0.99 1.12 -22.72
C SER A 51 0.01 1.77 -23.67
N GLU A 52 -0.44 2.15 -24.87
CA GLU A 52 0.32 3.00 -25.80
C GLU A 52 0.42 4.45 -25.32
N ASP A 53 -0.45 4.86 -24.38
CA ASP A 53 -0.37 6.14 -23.69
C ASP A 53 0.88 6.15 -22.79
N LYS A 54 1.88 6.94 -23.21
CA LYS A 54 3.17 7.07 -22.51
C LYS A 54 3.02 7.63 -21.10
N GLU A 55 2.07 8.53 -20.87
CA GLU A 55 1.86 9.12 -19.53
C GLU A 55 1.27 8.08 -18.59
N ALA A 56 0.25 7.34 -19.04
CA ALA A 56 -0.33 6.25 -18.25
C ALA A 56 0.68 5.12 -17.99
N ASN A 57 1.46 4.74 -19.00
CA ASN A 57 2.52 3.75 -18.89
C ASN A 57 3.58 4.16 -17.86
N GLU A 58 4.05 5.40 -17.93
CA GLU A 58 5.06 5.92 -17.01
C GLU A 58 4.50 6.03 -15.59
N PHE A 59 3.26 6.50 -15.43
CA PHE A 59 2.55 6.56 -14.16
C PHE A 59 2.47 5.19 -13.48
N ALA A 60 2.11 4.14 -14.23
CA ALA A 60 1.97 2.78 -13.72
C ALA A 60 3.26 2.22 -13.09
N LYS A 61 4.43 2.55 -13.66
CA LYS A 61 5.74 2.07 -13.18
C LYS A 61 6.06 2.47 -11.74
N TYR A 62 5.48 3.57 -11.27
CA TYR A 62 5.68 4.01 -9.89
C TYR A 62 4.81 3.23 -8.89
N LEU A 63 3.71 2.63 -9.34
CA LEU A 63 2.66 2.14 -8.44
C LEU A 63 2.90 0.73 -7.92
N LEU A 64 3.41 -0.16 -8.76
CA LEU A 64 3.63 -1.55 -8.38
C LEU A 64 4.89 -1.68 -7.53
N TYR A 65 4.75 -2.38 -6.41
CA TYR A 65 5.86 -2.78 -5.55
C TYR A 65 6.15 -4.26 -5.74
N THR A 66 7.45 -4.57 -5.87
CA THR A 66 7.98 -5.93 -5.77
C THR A 66 9.14 -5.94 -4.79
N GLY A 67 9.29 -7.02 -4.03
CA GLY A 67 10.28 -7.15 -2.98
C GLY A 67 9.68 -7.62 -1.65
N LYS A 68 10.54 -7.65 -0.64
CA LYS A 68 10.17 -8.09 0.71
C LYS A 68 9.37 -7.03 1.43
N ILE A 69 8.30 -7.48 2.07
CA ILE A 69 7.45 -6.65 2.92
C ILE A 69 7.27 -7.32 4.27
N ARG A 70 6.99 -6.50 5.28
CA ARG A 70 6.80 -6.94 6.66
C ARG A 70 5.54 -6.34 7.23
N ARG A 71 4.93 -7.06 8.17
CA ARG A 71 3.83 -6.56 8.97
C ARG A 71 4.13 -6.88 10.43
N VAL A 72 4.09 -5.85 11.26
CA VAL A 72 4.38 -5.97 12.68
C VAL A 72 3.06 -5.92 13.44
N HIS A 73 2.90 -6.81 14.40
CA HIS A 73 1.77 -6.85 15.31
C HIS A 73 2.25 -6.88 16.75
N LEU A 74 1.61 -6.13 17.64
CA LEU A 74 1.78 -6.29 19.07
C LEU A 74 1.01 -7.52 19.52
N ASP A 75 1.70 -8.44 20.20
CA ASP A 75 1.12 -9.60 20.89
C ASP A 75 0.14 -10.47 20.06
N LEU A 76 0.50 -10.77 18.80
CA LEU A 76 -0.33 -11.62 17.94
C LEU A 76 -0.18 -13.11 18.30
N GLU A 77 -1.27 -13.72 18.78
CA GLU A 77 -1.31 -15.16 19.07
C GLU A 77 -1.29 -16.00 17.80
N GLU A 78 -2.13 -15.71 16.81
CA GLU A 78 -2.24 -16.46 15.56
C GLU A 78 -2.43 -15.53 14.37
N VAL A 79 -1.85 -15.91 13.23
CA VAL A 79 -2.04 -15.17 11.98
C VAL A 79 -3.29 -15.69 11.28
N ASN A 80 -4.29 -14.82 11.09
CA ASN A 80 -5.50 -15.16 10.36
C ASN A 80 -5.34 -14.82 8.87
N TYR A 81 -5.07 -15.84 8.04
CA TYR A 81 -4.94 -15.70 6.59
C TYR A 81 -6.32 -15.53 5.93
N ASN A 82 -6.75 -14.28 5.81
CA ASN A 82 -8.05 -13.93 5.24
C ASN A 82 -7.98 -13.53 3.76
N ASN A 83 -6.78 -13.49 3.17
CA ASN A 83 -6.52 -13.01 1.80
C ASN A 83 -6.91 -11.54 1.54
N HIS A 84 -7.30 -10.80 2.57
CA HIS A 84 -7.66 -9.40 2.45
C HIS A 84 -6.44 -8.54 2.19
N TYR A 85 -6.62 -7.49 1.39
CA TYR A 85 -5.60 -6.47 1.18
C TYR A 85 -5.44 -5.62 2.44
N VAL A 86 -4.23 -5.64 2.99
CA VAL A 86 -3.90 -4.93 4.22
C VAL A 86 -2.62 -4.13 4.05
N SER A 87 -2.36 -3.25 5.02
CA SER A 87 -1.14 -2.46 5.07
C SER A 87 0.05 -3.31 5.54
N TRP A 88 1.17 -3.16 4.82
CA TRP A 88 2.49 -3.71 5.09
C TRP A 88 3.53 -2.58 4.99
N THR A 89 4.72 -2.82 5.51
CA THR A 89 5.88 -1.95 5.34
C THR A 89 6.92 -2.60 4.44
N SER A 90 7.53 -1.82 3.56
CA SER A 90 8.75 -2.21 2.83
C SER A 90 10.03 -1.66 3.47
N ALA A 91 9.92 -1.00 4.64
CA ALA A 91 11.08 -0.50 5.37
C ALA A 91 12.00 -1.65 5.81
N GLU A 92 13.30 -1.41 5.71
CA GLU A 92 14.31 -2.39 6.13
C GLU A 92 14.47 -2.41 7.65
N LYS A 93 14.36 -1.24 8.28
CA LYS A 93 14.46 -1.04 9.73
C LYS A 93 13.05 -0.93 10.30
N LEU A 94 12.71 -1.75 11.29
CA LEU A 94 11.40 -1.67 11.93
C LEU A 94 11.24 -0.39 12.77
N GLU A 95 12.35 0.20 13.19
CA GLU A 95 12.42 1.49 13.88
C GLU A 95 11.95 2.67 13.01
N ASP A 96 11.81 2.45 11.69
CA ASP A 96 11.19 3.43 10.78
C ASP A 96 9.66 3.48 10.92
N LEU A 97 9.04 2.49 11.60
CA LEU A 97 7.62 2.50 11.97
C LEU A 97 7.43 3.42 13.18
N TYR A 98 6.61 4.46 13.05
CA TYR A 98 6.53 5.52 14.08
C TYR A 98 6.06 5.01 15.43
N TRP A 99 5.28 3.92 15.42
CA TRP A 99 4.67 3.30 16.60
C TRP A 99 5.46 2.11 17.12
N PHE A 100 6.48 1.64 16.39
CA PHE A 100 7.21 0.44 16.76
C PHE A 100 8.13 0.68 17.94
N ASP A 101 8.04 -0.20 18.93
CA ASP A 101 8.92 -0.25 20.08
C ASP A 101 9.46 -1.68 20.21
N SER A 102 10.77 -1.82 20.02
CA SER A 102 11.46 -3.11 20.13
C SER A 102 11.44 -3.70 21.54
N SER A 103 11.12 -2.89 22.56
CA SER A 103 10.96 -3.33 23.94
C SER A 103 9.60 -3.98 24.21
N CYS A 104 8.67 -3.98 23.25
CA CYS A 104 7.37 -4.63 23.34
C CYS A 104 7.40 -6.06 22.75
N ALA A 105 6.57 -6.97 23.26
CA ALA A 105 6.38 -8.28 22.62
C ALA A 105 5.67 -8.08 21.28
N HIS A 106 6.20 -8.66 20.22
CA HIS A 106 5.70 -8.43 18.87
C HIS A 106 5.89 -9.65 17.97
N THR A 107 5.07 -9.71 16.93
CA THR A 107 5.17 -10.69 15.85
C THR A 107 5.49 -9.96 14.56
N ILE A 108 6.50 -10.46 13.85
CA ILE A 108 6.87 -10.00 12.52
C ILE A 108 6.41 -11.05 11.52
N ILE A 109 5.55 -10.65 10.60
CA ILE A 109 5.14 -11.46 9.46
C ILE A 109 5.90 -10.93 8.25
N ALA A 110 6.69 -11.77 7.59
CA ALA A 110 7.39 -11.42 6.36
C ALA A 110 6.72 -12.06 5.16
N ALA A 111 6.61 -11.32 4.06
CA ALA A 111 6.08 -11.79 2.79
C ALA A 111 6.89 -11.23 1.62
N GLU A 112 6.64 -11.74 0.42
CA GLU A 112 7.24 -11.22 -0.81
C GLU A 112 6.18 -10.85 -1.84
N ALA A 113 6.24 -9.60 -2.29
CA ALA A 113 5.50 -9.13 -3.46
C ALA A 113 6.31 -9.46 -4.72
N THR A 114 5.69 -10.16 -5.66
CA THR A 114 6.33 -10.62 -6.90
C THR A 114 5.72 -9.92 -8.11
N LYS A 115 6.24 -10.17 -9.31
CA LYS A 115 5.62 -9.64 -10.54
C LYS A 115 4.21 -10.20 -10.77
N ASP A 116 4.01 -11.47 -10.43
CA ASP A 116 2.71 -12.15 -10.61
C ASP A 116 1.69 -11.71 -9.56
N ASN A 117 2.15 -11.37 -8.36
CA ASN A 117 1.35 -10.83 -7.27
C ASN A 117 2.08 -9.63 -6.66
N PRO A 118 1.95 -8.43 -7.26
CA PRO A 118 2.63 -7.24 -6.77
C PRO A 118 1.86 -6.57 -5.64
N GLY A 119 2.56 -5.77 -4.83
CA GLY A 119 1.93 -4.83 -3.91
C GLY A 119 1.70 -3.47 -4.57
N ILE A 120 0.96 -2.60 -3.88
CA ILE A 120 0.75 -1.22 -4.30
C ILE A 120 1.56 -0.31 -3.38
N SER A 121 2.52 0.42 -3.95
CA SER A 121 3.38 1.34 -3.20
C SER A 121 2.69 2.68 -2.95
N VAL A 122 2.44 3.02 -1.69
CA VAL A 122 1.90 4.35 -1.34
C VAL A 122 2.92 5.45 -1.65
N LYS A 123 4.20 5.20 -1.37
CA LYS A 123 5.31 6.10 -1.74
C LYS A 123 5.40 6.28 -3.25
N GLY A 124 5.25 5.18 -3.99
CA GLY A 124 5.17 5.15 -5.44
C GLY A 124 4.02 6.01 -5.98
N PHE A 125 2.83 5.81 -5.43
CA PHE A 125 1.65 6.62 -5.73
C PHE A 125 1.89 8.12 -5.49
N ILE A 126 2.46 8.51 -4.34
CA ILE A 126 2.79 9.91 -4.07
C ILE A 126 3.76 10.46 -5.12
N LYS A 127 4.79 9.70 -5.51
CA LYS A 127 5.73 10.12 -6.58
C LYS A 127 5.03 10.29 -7.92
N ALA A 128 4.16 9.36 -8.29
CA ALA A 128 3.39 9.40 -9.51
C ALA A 128 2.48 10.64 -9.55
N MET A 129 1.78 10.92 -8.46
CA MET A 129 0.93 12.11 -8.32
C MET A 129 1.71 13.42 -8.38
N ARG A 130 2.98 13.43 -7.97
CA ARG A 130 3.83 14.62 -8.07
C ARG A 130 4.26 14.99 -9.48
N LEU A 131 4.07 14.09 -10.46
CA LEU A 131 4.23 14.43 -11.88
C LEU A 131 3.23 15.51 -12.30
N ASP A 132 2.01 15.42 -11.76
CA ASP A 132 0.95 16.40 -11.99
C ASP A 132 0.92 17.50 -10.92
N ILE A 133 1.00 17.11 -9.64
CA ILE A 133 0.79 18.00 -8.49
C ILE A 133 2.09 18.08 -7.69
N LYS A 134 2.93 19.07 -8.01
CA LYS A 134 4.31 19.20 -7.49
C LYS A 134 4.47 18.97 -5.97
N ASN A 135 3.50 19.42 -5.16
CA ASN A 135 3.54 19.35 -3.70
C ASN A 135 2.57 18.31 -3.11
N PHE A 136 2.17 17.30 -3.88
CA PHE A 136 1.26 16.26 -3.38
C PHE A 136 1.89 15.46 -2.23
N GLU A 137 1.09 15.28 -1.18
CA GLU A 137 1.38 14.49 0.00
C GLU A 137 0.10 13.79 0.46
N LEU A 138 0.21 12.49 0.77
CA LEU A 138 -0.85 11.71 1.39
C LEU A 138 -0.55 11.43 2.88
N ASN A 139 0.74 11.41 3.22
CA ASN A 139 1.28 10.85 4.45
C ASN A 139 1.84 11.96 5.35
N SER A 140 1.62 11.86 6.66
CA SER A 140 2.37 12.70 7.61
C SER A 140 3.87 12.36 7.50
N PRO A 141 4.78 13.31 7.78
CA PRO A 141 6.21 13.04 7.69
C PRO A 141 6.67 11.80 8.48
N ALA A 142 6.02 11.52 9.60
CA ALA A 142 6.32 10.39 10.47
C ALA A 142 6.07 9.03 9.80
N ILE A 143 5.00 8.89 9.01
CA ILE A 143 4.65 7.61 8.35
C ILE A 143 5.32 7.45 6.98
N ARG A 144 6.13 8.42 6.54
CA ARG A 144 6.84 8.33 5.25
C ARG A 144 7.97 7.29 5.29
N ALA A 145 8.62 7.16 6.44
CA ALA A 145 9.71 6.20 6.63
C ALA A 145 9.22 4.75 6.64
N GLU A 146 7.93 4.53 6.93
CA GLU A 146 7.30 3.21 6.93
C GLU A 146 7.21 2.58 5.54
N GLN A 147 7.27 3.38 4.47
CA GLN A 147 7.23 2.90 3.09
C GLN A 147 6.09 1.88 2.87
N GLU A 148 4.88 2.33 3.17
CA GLU A 148 3.68 1.51 3.12
C GLU A 148 3.46 0.85 1.75
N VAL A 149 3.09 -0.42 1.79
CA VAL A 149 2.71 -1.25 0.65
C VAL A 149 1.38 -1.93 0.99
N ILE A 150 0.39 -1.79 0.11
CA ILE A 150 -0.86 -2.56 0.24
C ILE A 150 -0.69 -3.90 -0.47
N PHE A 151 -0.97 -4.99 0.26
CA PHE A 151 -0.75 -6.35 -0.20
C PHE A 151 -1.67 -7.35 0.51
N PRO A 152 -2.11 -8.44 -0.14
CA PRO A 152 -3.03 -9.38 0.48
C PRO A 152 -2.31 -10.30 1.48
N LEU A 153 -2.93 -10.54 2.63
CA LEU A 153 -2.43 -11.49 3.63
C LEU A 153 -2.80 -12.93 3.23
N GLN A 154 -1.98 -13.51 2.36
CA GLN A 154 -2.16 -14.86 1.83
C GLN A 154 -1.05 -15.78 2.35
N GLU A 155 -1.39 -16.97 2.80
CA GLU A 155 -0.41 -17.93 3.34
C GLU A 155 0.72 -18.23 2.33
N LYS A 156 0.37 -18.43 1.06
CA LYS A 156 1.31 -18.74 -0.03
C LYS A 156 2.34 -17.65 -0.34
N SER A 157 2.11 -16.40 0.10
CA SER A 157 3.04 -15.29 -0.12
C SER A 157 3.96 -15.03 1.07
N LEU A 158 3.76 -15.75 2.19
CA LEU A 158 4.57 -15.57 3.38
C LEU A 158 5.92 -16.26 3.26
N LEU A 159 6.93 -15.61 3.84
CA LEU A 159 8.28 -16.11 3.97
C LEU A 159 8.56 -16.63 5.38
N SER A 160 8.13 -15.89 6.40
CA SER A 160 8.33 -16.25 7.80
C SER A 160 7.31 -15.57 8.73
N ILE A 161 7.13 -16.16 9.91
CA ILE A 161 6.43 -15.56 11.05
C ILE A 161 7.35 -15.71 12.26
N GLU A 162 7.77 -14.59 12.82
CA GLU A 162 8.71 -14.54 13.95
C GLU A 162 8.02 -13.92 15.16
N LYS A 163 7.93 -14.68 16.25
CA LYS A 163 7.37 -14.21 17.52
C LYS A 163 8.49 -13.83 18.48
N ILE A 164 8.54 -12.55 18.84
CA ILE A 164 9.54 -12.00 19.76
C ILE A 164 8.84 -11.72 21.08
N LYS A 165 9.25 -12.46 22.12
CA LYS A 165 8.80 -12.26 23.49
C LYS A 165 9.84 -11.43 24.24
N ILE A 166 9.37 -10.51 25.07
CA ILE A 166 10.24 -9.86 26.06
C ILE A 166 10.46 -10.86 27.18
N LYS A 167 11.71 -10.97 27.65
CA LYS A 167 12.07 -11.78 28.81
C LYS A 167 11.74 -11.09 30.11
#